data_AF-A0A4R6S339-F1
#
_entry.id   AF-A0A4R6S339-F1
#
_cell.length_a   1.000
_cell.length_b   1.000
_cell.length_c   1.000
_cell.angle_alpha   90.00
_cell.angle_beta   90.00
_cell.angle_gamma   90.00
#
_symmetry.space_group_name_H-M   'P 1'
#
loop_
_entity.id
_entity.type
_entity.pdbx_description
1 polymer ?
#
loop_
_entity_poly.entity_id
_entity_poly.type
_entity_poly.pdbx_seq_one_letter_code
_entity_poly.pdbx_strand_id
1 'polypeptide(L)'
;MTDKTDVWQEWLANQDRWNGDYWYRGVYAAWHCTVDATPNGRTGEAHLWAREGGGFFLSTNPHHDALAFEDADEVRAFAAWLEQRCCRDKYPDMEAWERQQHEWFKEDLDNWTSG
;
A
#
# COMPACT_ATOMS: atom_id res chain seq x y z
N MET A 1 -7.24 14.06 -18.69
CA MET A 1 -7.64 13.28 -17.52
C MET A 1 -6.55 12.27 -17.30
N THR A 2 -5.83 12.35 -16.18
CA THR A 2 -4.86 11.33 -15.77
C THR A 2 -5.62 10.05 -15.48
N ASP A 3 -5.16 8.90 -15.98
CA ASP A 3 -5.80 7.62 -15.67
C ASP A 3 -5.66 7.36 -14.16
N LYS A 4 -6.68 6.79 -13.52
CA LYS A 4 -6.62 6.44 -12.09
C LYS A 4 -5.47 5.46 -11.82
N THR A 5 -5.17 4.59 -12.77
CA THR A 5 -4.01 3.68 -12.65
C THR A 5 -2.68 4.42 -12.65
N ASP A 6 -2.55 5.57 -13.32
CA ASP A 6 -1.33 6.38 -13.30
C ASP A 6 -1.13 6.99 -11.90
N VAL A 7 -2.21 7.46 -11.27
CA VAL A 7 -2.18 7.98 -9.89
C VAL A 7 -1.78 6.88 -8.91
N TRP A 8 -2.34 5.68 -9.05
CA TRP A 8 -1.99 4.54 -8.21
C TRP A 8 -0.55 4.09 -8.41
N GLN A 9 -0.07 4.11 -9.65
CA GLN A 9 1.31 3.80 -9.99
C GLN A 9 2.28 4.82 -9.40
N GLU A 10 1.97 6.12 -9.48
CA GLU A 10 2.76 7.17 -8.84
C GLU A 10 2.77 7.01 -7.31
N TRP A 11 1.62 6.73 -6.71
CA TRP A 11 1.52 6.46 -5.27
C TRP A 11 2.40 5.27 -4.85
N LEU A 12 2.38 4.18 -5.62
CA LEU A 12 3.19 2.98 -5.33
C LEU A 12 4.69 3.28 -5.48
N ALA A 13 5.07 4.02 -6.54
CA ALA A 13 6.46 4.41 -6.77
C ALA A 13 7.02 5.31 -5.66
N ASN A 14 6.17 6.09 -5.00
CA ASN A 14 6.58 6.97 -3.91
C ASN A 14 6.67 6.25 -2.54
N GLN A 15 6.24 4.99 -2.41
CA GLN A 15 6.30 4.30 -1.10
C GLN A 15 7.72 4.16 -0.58
N ASP A 16 8.68 3.85 -1.45
CA ASP A 16 10.11 3.81 -1.13
C ASP A 16 10.61 5.16 -0.61
N ARG A 17 10.23 6.25 -1.29
CA ARG A 17 10.59 7.61 -0.86
C ARG A 17 10.03 7.98 0.52
N TRP A 18 8.81 7.54 0.84
CA TRP A 18 8.10 7.95 2.07
C TRP A 18 8.36 7.05 3.27
N ASN A 19 8.72 5.78 3.03
CA ASN A 19 8.86 4.76 4.07
C ASN A 19 10.26 4.11 4.10
N GLY A 20 11.14 4.48 3.16
CA GLY A 20 12.48 3.91 3.01
C GLY A 20 12.44 2.39 2.85
N ASP A 21 13.39 1.73 3.51
CA ASP A 21 13.53 0.26 3.48
C ASP A 21 12.29 -0.50 3.98
N TYR A 22 11.34 0.17 4.64
CA TYR A 22 10.08 -0.40 5.13
C TYR A 22 8.89 -0.17 4.18
N TRP A 23 9.12 0.28 2.95
CA TRP A 23 8.05 0.59 1.98
C TRP A 23 7.07 -0.56 1.75
N TYR A 24 7.55 -1.81 1.77
CA TYR A 24 6.71 -2.98 1.58
C TYR A 24 5.66 -3.13 2.69
N ARG A 25 5.97 -2.70 3.92
CA ARG A 25 5.03 -2.68 5.05
C ARG A 25 3.93 -1.65 4.82
N GLY A 26 4.27 -0.49 4.26
CA GLY A 26 3.29 0.55 3.88
C GLY A 26 2.33 0.05 2.81
N VAL A 27 2.86 -0.59 1.77
CA VAL A 27 2.06 -1.20 0.68
C VAL A 27 1.13 -2.30 1.21
N TYR A 28 1.65 -3.21 2.04
CA TYR A 28 0.85 -4.30 2.60
C TYR A 28 -0.24 -3.78 3.54
N ALA A 29 0.09 -2.81 4.40
CA ALA A 29 -0.87 -2.15 5.27
C ALA A 29 -1.98 -1.45 4.47
N ALA A 30 -1.64 -0.75 3.38
CA ALA A 30 -2.59 -0.12 2.49
C ALA A 30 -3.55 -1.14 1.86
N TRP A 31 -3.03 -2.25 1.30
CA TRP A 31 -3.86 -3.33 0.77
C TRP A 31 -4.82 -3.88 1.85
N HIS A 32 -4.32 -4.19 3.05
CA HIS A 32 -5.14 -4.72 4.13
C HIS A 32 -6.23 -3.75 4.60
N CYS A 33 -5.95 -2.44 4.64
CA CYS A 33 -6.97 -1.42 4.96
C CYS A 33 -8.03 -1.28 3.86
N THR A 34 -7.74 -1.67 2.62
CA THR A 34 -8.58 -1.38 1.44
C THR A 34 -9.34 -2.59 0.92
N VAL A 35 -8.89 -3.82 1.18
CA VAL A 35 -9.52 -5.05 0.67
C VAL A 35 -11.00 -5.17 1.04
N ASP A 36 -11.37 -4.80 2.27
CA ASP A 36 -12.76 -4.78 2.73
C ASP A 36 -13.45 -3.42 2.56
N ALA A 37 -12.70 -2.39 2.14
CA ALA A 37 -13.15 -1.00 2.03
C ALA A 37 -13.87 -0.48 3.31
N THR A 38 -13.43 -0.93 4.49
CA THR A 38 -14.07 -0.56 5.74
C THR A 38 -13.60 0.84 6.18
N PRO A 39 -14.51 1.82 6.34
CA PRO A 39 -14.12 3.15 6.81
C PRO A 39 -13.52 3.10 8.22
N ASN A 40 -12.54 3.97 8.47
CA ASN A 40 -11.77 4.03 9.73
C ASN A 40 -10.99 2.75 10.02
N GLY A 41 -10.67 1.97 8.98
CA GLY A 41 -9.74 0.87 9.05
C GLY A 41 -8.33 1.40 9.32
N ARG A 42 -7.73 0.94 10.43
CA ARG A 42 -6.31 1.13 10.71
C ARG A 42 -5.64 -0.23 10.71
N THR A 43 -4.58 -0.38 9.94
CA THR A 43 -3.75 -1.57 9.94
C THR A 43 -2.30 -1.13 9.77
N GLY A 44 -1.48 -1.39 10.79
CA GLY A 44 -0.07 -0.98 10.78
C GLY A 44 0.11 0.51 10.50
N GLU A 45 0.84 0.81 9.43
CA GLU A 45 1.21 2.16 8.98
C GLU A 45 0.11 2.84 8.12
N ALA A 46 -0.93 2.11 7.73
CA ALA A 46 -1.98 2.63 6.85
C ALA A 46 -3.26 3.00 7.61
N HIS A 47 -3.90 4.05 7.14
CA HIS A 47 -5.19 4.52 7.63
C HIS A 47 -6.10 4.87 6.47
N LEU A 48 -7.30 4.27 6.44
CA LEU A 48 -8.37 4.58 5.49
C LEU A 48 -9.52 5.25 6.24
N TRP A 49 -9.91 6.46 5.84
CA TRP A 49 -11.03 7.18 6.45
C TRP A 49 -11.99 7.76 5.42
N ALA A 50 -13.24 7.96 5.82
CA ALA A 50 -14.25 8.57 4.96
C ALA A 50 -14.06 10.09 4.89
N ARG A 51 -14.33 10.66 3.71
CA ARG A 51 -14.32 12.10 3.47
C ARG A 51 -15.70 12.71 3.76
N GLU A 52 -15.71 13.93 4.31
CA GLU A 52 -16.93 14.73 4.43
C GLU A 52 -17.47 15.06 3.03
N GLY A 53 -18.69 14.59 2.74
CA GLY A 53 -19.31 14.71 1.41
C GLY A 53 -19.20 13.45 0.53
N GLY A 54 -18.62 12.36 1.03
CA GLY A 54 -18.48 11.09 0.32
C GLY A 54 -17.06 10.80 -0.16
N GLY A 55 -16.78 9.54 -0.44
CA GLY A 55 -15.45 9.05 -0.81
C GLY A 55 -14.54 8.75 0.38
N PHE A 56 -13.29 8.41 0.08
CA PHE A 56 -12.32 7.91 1.04
C PHE A 56 -10.95 8.54 0.83
N PHE A 57 -10.16 8.56 1.89
CA PHE A 57 -8.74 8.90 1.87
C PHE A 57 -7.93 7.78 2.49
N LEU A 58 -6.80 7.46 1.87
CA LEU A 58 -5.81 6.52 2.36
C LEU A 58 -4.47 7.22 2.54
N SER A 59 -3.85 7.02 3.70
CA SER A 59 -2.47 7.43 3.93
C SER A 59 -1.68 6.29 4.56
N THR A 60 -0.45 6.11 4.09
CA THR A 60 0.59 5.25 4.70
C THR A 60 1.64 6.08 5.46
N ASN A 61 1.55 7.42 5.40
CA ASN A 61 2.42 8.34 6.11
C ASN A 61 1.67 9.65 6.41
N PRO A 62 1.49 10.02 7.69
CA PRO A 62 0.69 11.18 8.08
C PRO A 62 1.27 12.54 7.63
N HIS A 63 2.50 12.58 7.12
CA HIS A 63 3.17 13.78 6.63
C HIS A 63 3.05 14.00 5.11
N HIS A 64 2.41 13.07 4.39
CA HIS A 64 2.27 13.13 2.93
C HIS A 64 0.80 13.12 2.49
N ASP A 65 0.56 13.59 1.26
CA ASP A 65 -0.78 13.70 0.70
C ASP A 65 -1.47 12.33 0.64
N ALA A 66 -2.69 12.29 1.17
CA ALA A 66 -3.50 11.08 1.15
C ALA A 66 -4.00 10.79 -0.27
N LEU A 67 -3.98 9.50 -0.64
CA LEU A 67 -4.61 9.03 -1.86
C LEU A 67 -6.13 9.15 -1.72
N ALA A 68 -6.78 9.81 -2.66
CA ALA A 68 -8.21 10.07 -2.64
C ALA A 68 -8.98 9.07 -3.52
N PHE A 69 -10.11 8.60 -3.02
CA PHE A 69 -11.05 7.73 -3.73
C PHE A 69 -12.45 8.34 -3.69
N GLU A 70 -13.20 8.15 -4.76
CA GLU A 70 -14.56 8.67 -4.95
C GLU A 70 -15.60 7.84 -4.18
N ASP A 71 -15.41 6.53 -4.09
CA ASP A 71 -16.30 5.60 -3.41
C ASP A 71 -15.59 4.31 -2.96
N ALA A 72 -16.36 3.38 -2.39
CA ALA A 72 -15.84 2.11 -1.89
C ALA A 72 -15.47 1.13 -3.01
N ASP A 73 -16.05 1.28 -4.21
CA ASP A 73 -15.73 0.42 -5.34
C ASP A 73 -14.37 0.80 -5.92
N GLU A 74 -14.03 2.10 -5.95
CA GLU A 74 -12.68 2.57 -6.29
C GLU A 74 -11.64 2.07 -5.27
N VAL A 75 -11.97 2.05 -3.98
CA VAL A 75 -11.10 1.50 -2.93
C VAL A 75 -10.80 0.01 -3.17
N ARG A 76 -11.83 -0.79 -3.49
CA ARG A 76 -11.66 -2.22 -3.80
C ARG A 76 -10.88 -2.43 -5.10
N ALA A 77 -11.13 -1.60 -6.11
CA ALA A 77 -10.39 -1.65 -7.37
C ALA A 77 -8.89 -1.36 -7.17
N PHE A 78 -8.56 -0.42 -6.30
CA PHE A 78 -7.17 -0.16 -5.90
C PHE A 78 -6.54 -1.35 -5.17
N ALA A 79 -7.25 -1.99 -4.23
CA ALA A 79 -6.75 -3.19 -3.54
C ALA A 79 -6.46 -4.33 -4.52
N ALA A 80 -7.37 -4.61 -5.46
CA ALA A 80 -7.17 -5.61 -6.50
C ALA A 80 -6.02 -5.25 -7.44
N TRP A 81 -5.86 -3.96 -7.78
CA TRP A 81 -4.74 -3.47 -8.58
C TRP A 81 -3.40 -3.67 -7.86
N LEU A 82 -3.32 -3.38 -6.55
CA LEU A 82 -2.12 -3.65 -5.74
C LEU A 82 -1.75 -5.12 -5.74
N GLU A 83 -2.73 -5.99 -5.50
CA GLU A 83 -2.54 -7.44 -5.52
C GLU A 83 -2.01 -7.91 -6.88
N GLN A 84 -2.63 -7.48 -7.98
CA GLN A 84 -2.14 -7.80 -9.32
C GLN A 84 -0.72 -7.26 -9.55
N ARG A 85 -0.42 -6.04 -9.08
CA ARG A 85 0.84 -5.35 -9.37
C ARG A 85 2.02 -5.93 -8.58
N CYS A 86 1.80 -6.34 -7.34
CA CYS A 86 2.80 -6.90 -6.44
C CYS A 86 2.93 -8.42 -6.60
N CYS A 87 1.82 -9.15 -6.67
CA CYS A 87 1.82 -10.61 -6.73
C CYS A 87 2.12 -11.12 -8.13
N ARG A 88 1.46 -10.55 -9.14
CA ARG A 88 1.48 -11.01 -10.54
C ARG A 88 1.32 -12.54 -10.61
N ASP A 89 2.26 -13.21 -11.28
CA ASP A 89 2.40 -14.65 -11.43
C ASP A 89 3.46 -15.25 -10.47
N LYS A 90 4.06 -14.42 -9.60
CA LYS A 90 5.19 -14.79 -8.75
C LYS A 90 4.78 -15.21 -7.35
N TYR A 91 3.70 -14.63 -6.83
CA TYR A 91 3.23 -14.86 -5.46
C TYR A 91 1.76 -15.25 -5.48
N PRO A 92 1.33 -16.19 -4.61
CA PRO A 92 -0.06 -16.62 -4.55
C PRO A 92 -1.00 -15.55 -3.99
N ASP A 93 -0.50 -14.66 -3.13
CA ASP A 93 -1.27 -13.61 -2.47
C ASP A 93 -0.33 -12.52 -1.91
N MET A 94 -0.93 -11.46 -1.36
CA MET A 94 -0.21 -10.32 -0.77
C MET A 94 0.57 -10.67 0.50
N GLU A 95 0.13 -11.69 1.26
CA GLU A 95 0.84 -12.15 2.47
C GLU A 95 2.16 -12.82 2.08
N ALA A 96 2.14 -13.69 1.08
CA ALA A 96 3.33 -14.34 0.54
C ALA A 96 4.29 -13.32 -0.09
N TRP A 97 3.77 -12.30 -0.78
CA TRP A 97 4.56 -11.20 -1.30
C TRP A 97 5.25 -10.41 -0.19
N GLU A 98 4.52 -9.99 0.86
CA GLU A 98 5.05 -9.21 1.99
C GLU A 98 6.15 -9.99 2.71
N ARG A 99 5.91 -11.26 3.00
CA ARG A 99 6.90 -12.13 3.66
C ARG A 99 8.19 -12.21 2.85
N GLN A 100 8.11 -12.32 1.52
CA GLN A 100 9.31 -12.35 0.69
C GLN A 100 10.08 -11.01 0.72
N GLN A 101 9.38 -9.88 0.70
CA GLN A 101 10.03 -8.57 0.82
C GLN A 101 10.70 -8.40 2.19
N HIS A 102 10.02 -8.88 3.25
CA HIS A 102 10.53 -8.84 4.61
C HIS A 102 11.80 -9.68 4.80
N GLU A 103 11.88 -10.86 4.18
CA GLU A 103 13.09 -11.69 4.22
C GLU A 103 14.28 -11.02 3.51
N TRP A 104 14.07 -10.40 2.33
CA TRP A 104 15.14 -9.64 1.67
C TRP A 104 15.64 -8.47 2.52
N PHE A 105 14.72 -7.75 3.17
CA PHE A 105 15.08 -6.69 4.11
C PHE A 105 15.97 -7.21 5.25
N LYS A 106 15.66 -8.38 5.82
CA LYS A 106 16.51 -8.99 6.87
C LYS A 106 17.88 -9.38 6.36
N GLU A 107 17.96 -9.97 5.17
CA GLU A 107 19.24 -10.34 4.54
C GLU A 107 20.13 -9.11 4.30
N ASP A 108 19.55 -8.02 3.79
CA ASP A 108 20.28 -6.76 3.59
C ASP A 108 20.76 -6.15 4.91
N LEU A 109 19.93 -6.22 5.96
CA LEU A 109 20.29 -5.74 7.30
C LEU A 109 21.41 -6.58 7.94
N ASP A 110 21.37 -7.90 7.80
CA ASP A 110 22.40 -8.81 8.32
C ASP A 110 23.74 -8.55 7.62
N ASN A 111 23.72 -8.38 6.30
CA ASN A 111 24.91 -8.02 5.51
C ASN A 111 25.53 -6.69 5.93
N TRP A 112 24.70 -5.71 6.34
CA TRP A 112 25.17 -4.41 6.82
C TRP A 112 25.74 -4.43 8.23
N THR A 113 25.24 -5.32 9.09
CA THR A 113 25.62 -5.38 10.51
C THR A 113 26.77 -6.36 10.79
N SER A 114 27.03 -7.29 9.86
CA SER A 114 28.10 -8.28 9.93
C SER A 114 29.37 -7.89 9.14
N GLY A 115 29.42 -6.70 8.52
CA GLY A 115 30.58 -6.15 7.80
C GLY A 115 31.35 -5.10 8.60
#